data_AF-A0A957NU08-F1
#
_entry.id   AF-A0A957NU08-F1
#
_cell.length_a   1.000
_cell.length_b   1.000
_cell.length_c   1.000
_cell.angle_alpha   90.00
_cell.angle_beta   90.00
_cell.angle_gamma   90.00
#
_symmetry.space_group_name_H-M   'P 1'
#
loop_
_entity.id
_entity.type
_entity.pdbx_description
1 polymer ?
#
loop_
_entity_poly.entity_id
_entity_poly.type
_entity_poly.pdbx_seq_one_letter_code
_entity_poly.pdbx_strand_id
1 'polypeptide(L)'
;MTSEIRTFGQRVENANYILRPGGYAVITNAVGQIALARADGQYHLPGGGQDAGESVEEAARREAQEEVGLLIELDFMIDVADQLVLAADTKHYYRKRCHFFSAHLSQETPSAGAIELEHELVWMKPAQAIAALRLDSERWAVAQERQMRFWRAFLASDAALALHVPAQMPDAYGFGDGPQMADELGKLVYDGVKTATCGALWEYEYEGEALPCVGDLEIVLDGAGEPLCIYEITDVQIKPYNQVAAAFAHAEGEGDRTLDWWRQAHWRFFSRTLPRIGRQPSATMPLVCEQFRVVFKA
;
A
#
# COMPACT_ATOMS: atom_id res chain seq x y z
N MET A 1 -2.32 16.58 -16.78
CA MET A 1 -1.43 16.85 -15.64
C MET A 1 -0.52 15.63 -15.55
N THR A 2 0.79 15.79 -15.74
CA THR A 2 1.73 14.68 -15.53
C THR A 2 1.70 14.36 -14.03
N SER A 3 1.26 13.16 -13.64
CA SER A 3 1.38 12.76 -12.23
C SER A 3 2.85 12.84 -11.84
N GLU A 4 3.11 13.43 -10.68
CA GLU A 4 4.46 13.57 -10.17
C GLU A 4 4.97 12.17 -9.77
N ILE A 5 6.14 11.78 -10.28
CA ILE A 5 6.69 10.45 -10.02
C ILE A 5 7.21 10.42 -8.57
N ARG A 6 6.67 9.48 -7.78
CA ARG A 6 7.03 9.30 -6.38
C ARG A 6 8.53 9.10 -6.26
N THR A 7 9.18 9.87 -5.39
CA THR A 7 10.64 9.87 -5.22
C THR A 7 11.01 9.48 -3.79
N PHE A 8 11.93 8.53 -3.67
CA PHE A 8 12.44 7.98 -2.41
C PHE A 8 13.94 8.25 -2.25
N GLY A 9 14.43 8.13 -1.02
CA GLY A 9 15.83 8.39 -0.66
C GLY A 9 16.12 9.86 -0.34
N GLN A 10 17.28 10.10 0.27
CA GLN A 10 17.67 11.43 0.69
C GLN A 10 18.12 12.28 -0.50
N ARG A 11 17.39 13.38 -0.75
CA ARG A 11 17.79 14.39 -1.74
C ARG A 11 18.98 15.17 -1.21
N VAL A 12 20.01 15.30 -2.04
CA VAL A 12 21.15 16.18 -1.80
C VAL A 12 21.00 17.41 -2.68
N GLU A 13 20.96 18.59 -2.06
CA GLU A 13 20.86 19.85 -2.79
C GLU A 13 22.05 20.04 -3.73
N ASN A 14 21.79 20.54 -4.93
CA ASN A 14 22.78 20.82 -5.97
C ASN A 14 23.58 19.60 -6.47
N ALA A 15 23.21 18.38 -6.06
CA ALA A 15 23.79 17.17 -6.61
C ALA A 15 23.34 16.96 -8.06
N ASN A 16 24.28 16.56 -8.92
CA ASN A 16 23.95 16.15 -10.29
C ASN A 16 23.58 14.67 -10.31
N TYR A 17 22.30 14.38 -10.50
CA TYR A 17 21.79 13.01 -10.54
C TYR A 17 21.83 12.43 -11.95
N ILE A 18 22.53 11.32 -12.12
CA ILE A 18 22.51 10.53 -13.36
C ILE A 18 21.25 9.68 -13.35
N LEU A 19 20.35 9.92 -14.31
CA LEU A 19 19.14 9.12 -14.49
C LEU A 19 19.52 7.71 -14.98
N ARG A 20 19.00 6.68 -14.32
CA ARG A 20 19.12 5.28 -14.74
C ARG A 20 17.74 4.61 -14.76
N PRO A 21 17.11 4.44 -15.93
CA PRO A 21 15.90 3.62 -16.03
C PRO A 21 16.22 2.15 -15.77
N GLY A 22 15.25 1.44 -15.21
CA GLY A 22 15.38 0.02 -14.90
C GLY A 22 14.04 -0.65 -14.64
N GLY A 23 14.02 -1.97 -14.80
CA GLY A 23 12.86 -2.83 -14.58
C GLY A 23 13.05 -3.72 -13.37
N TYR A 24 12.00 -3.83 -12.54
CA TYR A 24 12.04 -4.57 -11.28
C TYR A 24 10.75 -5.39 -11.12
N ALA A 25 10.87 -6.62 -10.62
CA ALA A 25 9.74 -7.55 -10.53
C ALA A 25 9.41 -7.91 -9.08
N VAL A 26 8.14 -7.74 -8.69
CA VAL A 26 7.55 -8.35 -7.50
C VAL A 26 7.04 -9.73 -7.91
N ILE A 27 7.89 -10.75 -7.77
CA ILE A 27 7.60 -12.11 -8.23
C ILE A 27 6.94 -12.90 -7.09
N THR A 28 5.71 -13.36 -7.31
CA THR A 28 4.96 -14.16 -6.33
C THR A 28 4.91 -15.63 -6.73
N ASN A 29 5.21 -16.55 -5.80
CA ASN A 29 5.05 -17.98 -6.02
C ASN A 29 3.62 -18.48 -5.70
N ALA A 30 3.34 -19.76 -5.97
CA ALA A 30 2.02 -20.36 -5.76
C ALA A 30 1.52 -20.34 -4.31
N VAL A 31 2.41 -20.18 -3.31
CA VAL A 31 2.05 -20.08 -1.88
C VAL A 31 2.03 -18.63 -1.38
N GLY A 32 2.14 -17.64 -2.28
CA GLY A 32 2.03 -16.22 -1.96
C GLY A 32 3.29 -15.59 -1.36
N GLN A 33 4.45 -16.23 -1.48
CA GLN A 33 5.73 -15.64 -1.08
C GLN A 33 6.33 -14.81 -2.21
N ILE A 34 7.11 -13.79 -1.84
CA ILE A 34 7.83 -12.90 -2.74
C ILE A 34 9.28 -13.35 -2.86
N ALA A 35 9.79 -13.40 -4.09
CA ALA A 35 11.21 -13.65 -4.37
C ALA A 35 12.03 -12.39 -4.12
N LEU A 36 13.13 -12.53 -3.36
CA LEU A 36 14.14 -11.49 -3.17
C LEU A 36 15.51 -11.99 -3.62
N ALA A 37 16.30 -11.08 -4.18
CA ALA A 37 17.73 -11.29 -4.41
C ALA A 37 18.50 -10.83 -3.16
N ARG A 38 19.30 -11.72 -2.57
CA ARG A 38 20.19 -11.39 -1.44
C ARG A 38 21.63 -11.30 -1.92
N ALA A 39 22.22 -10.12 -1.84
CA ALA A 39 23.64 -9.87 -2.13
C ALA A 39 24.27 -8.98 -1.05
N ASP A 40 25.51 -9.28 -0.66
CA ASP A 40 26.25 -8.58 0.40
C ASP A 40 25.45 -8.40 1.72
N GLY A 41 24.58 -9.38 2.04
CA GLY A 41 23.72 -9.34 3.22
C GLY A 41 22.54 -8.35 3.14
N GLN A 42 22.32 -7.72 2.00
CA GLN A 42 21.18 -6.84 1.71
C GLN A 42 20.14 -7.59 0.85
N TYR A 43 18.89 -7.17 0.93
CA TYR A 43 17.79 -7.75 0.13
C TYR A 43 17.24 -6.74 -0.85
N HIS A 44 16.99 -7.20 -2.07
CA HIS A 44 16.48 -6.42 -3.18
C HIS A 44 15.37 -7.17 -3.91
N LEU A 45 14.49 -6.43 -4.60
CA LEU A 45 13.63 -7.05 -5.60
C LEU A 45 14.50 -7.40 -6.80
N PRO A 46 14.30 -8.58 -7.44
CA PRO A 46 14.99 -8.90 -8.68
C PRO A 46 14.72 -7.83 -9.73
N GLY A 47 15.79 -7.28 -10.31
CA GLY A 47 15.68 -6.14 -11.20
C GLY A 47 16.89 -5.21 -11.21
N GLY A 48 16.99 -4.45 -12.28
CA GLY A 48 18.22 -3.72 -12.56
C GLY A 48 18.06 -2.66 -13.64
N GLY A 49 19.20 -2.11 -14.04
CA GLY A 49 19.27 -1.06 -15.06
C GLY A 49 18.94 -1.62 -16.45
N GLN A 50 18.34 -0.77 -17.27
CA GLN A 50 18.08 -1.08 -18.67
C GLN A 50 19.37 -0.99 -19.49
N ASP A 51 19.63 -1.99 -20.32
CA ASP A 51 20.71 -1.98 -21.31
C ASP A 51 20.35 -1.18 -22.58
N ALA A 52 21.36 -0.87 -23.40
CA ALA A 52 21.16 -0.07 -24.60
C ALA A 52 20.24 -0.79 -25.62
N GLY A 53 19.05 -0.24 -25.83
CA GLY A 53 18.04 -0.78 -26.76
C GLY A 53 17.10 -1.82 -26.13
N GLU A 54 17.33 -2.19 -24.88
CA GLU A 54 16.45 -3.03 -24.08
C GLU A 54 15.23 -2.23 -23.62
N SER A 55 14.06 -2.85 -23.42
CA SER A 55 12.90 -2.27 -22.71
C SER A 55 12.98 -2.49 -21.20
N VAL A 56 12.18 -1.80 -20.40
CA VAL A 56 12.18 -2.02 -18.94
C VAL A 56 11.56 -3.36 -18.57
N GLU A 57 10.65 -3.88 -19.39
CA GLU A 57 10.08 -5.21 -19.28
C GLU A 57 11.12 -6.30 -19.56
N GLU A 58 11.93 -6.13 -20.60
CA GLU A 58 13.06 -7.04 -20.91
C GLU A 58 14.10 -7.02 -19.79
N ALA A 59 14.45 -5.83 -19.28
CA ALA A 59 15.36 -5.70 -18.13
C ALA A 59 14.85 -6.47 -16.91
N ALA A 60 13.57 -6.29 -16.53
CA ALA A 60 13.00 -7.01 -15.38
C ALA A 60 13.07 -8.54 -15.54
N ARG A 61 12.87 -9.06 -16.76
CA ARG A 61 12.92 -10.51 -17.05
C ARG A 61 14.36 -11.03 -17.07
N ARG A 62 15.27 -10.29 -17.70
CA ARG A 62 16.70 -10.63 -17.74
C ARG A 62 17.28 -10.69 -16.34
N GLU A 63 17.08 -9.64 -15.54
CA GLU A 63 17.61 -9.53 -14.19
C GLU A 63 17.01 -10.61 -13.26
N ALA A 64 15.71 -10.90 -13.36
CA ALA A 64 15.11 -12.01 -12.61
C ALA A 64 15.76 -13.37 -12.97
N GLN A 65 16.18 -13.56 -14.22
CA GLN A 65 16.88 -14.77 -14.64
C GLN A 65 18.35 -14.77 -14.18
N GLU A 66 19.06 -13.64 -14.32
CA GLU A 66 20.48 -13.50 -13.99
C GLU A 66 20.71 -13.52 -12.47
N GLU A 67 19.98 -12.72 -11.70
CA GLU A 67 20.18 -12.58 -10.25
C GLU A 67 19.61 -13.76 -9.45
N VAL A 68 18.45 -14.30 -9.83
CA VAL A 68 17.73 -15.30 -9.01
C VAL A 68 17.31 -16.56 -9.77
N GLY A 69 17.69 -16.70 -11.05
CA GLY A 69 17.44 -17.92 -11.82
C GLY A 69 15.97 -18.15 -12.20
N LEU A 70 15.11 -17.14 -12.06
CA LEU A 70 13.67 -17.28 -12.27
C LEU A 70 13.26 -16.83 -13.67
N LEU A 71 12.55 -17.72 -14.37
CA LEU A 71 11.78 -17.33 -15.55
C LEU A 71 10.41 -16.86 -15.11
N ILE A 72 10.06 -15.64 -15.50
CA ILE A 72 8.83 -14.98 -15.04
C ILE A 72 7.94 -14.59 -16.20
N GLU A 73 6.66 -14.39 -15.91
CA GLU A 73 5.73 -13.60 -16.72
C GLU A 73 5.29 -12.35 -15.97
N LEU A 74 5.28 -11.21 -16.67
CA LEU A 74 4.81 -9.94 -16.10
C LEU A 74 3.28 -9.87 -16.21
N ASP A 75 2.62 -9.68 -15.07
CA ASP A 75 1.15 -9.63 -14.95
C ASP A 75 0.60 -8.25 -15.33
N PHE A 76 1.13 -7.22 -14.66
CA PHE A 76 0.77 -5.82 -14.85
C PHE A 76 1.86 -4.90 -14.30
N MET A 77 1.93 -3.69 -14.83
CA MET A 77 2.77 -2.62 -14.27
C MET A 77 2.13 -2.13 -12.96
N ILE A 78 2.92 -2.09 -11.89
CA ILE A 78 2.51 -1.57 -10.58
C ILE A 78 2.53 -0.05 -10.66
N ASP A 79 3.72 0.53 -10.80
CA ASP A 79 3.93 1.97 -11.03
C ASP A 79 5.40 2.25 -11.34
N VAL A 80 5.73 3.53 -11.52
CA VAL A 80 7.08 4.06 -11.66
C VAL A 80 7.44 4.91 -10.44
N ALA A 81 8.62 4.69 -9.86
CA ALA A 81 9.16 5.53 -8.79
C ALA A 81 10.65 5.85 -9.01
N ASP A 82 11.09 6.98 -8.47
CA ASP A 82 12.50 7.32 -8.40
C ASP A 82 13.10 6.89 -7.05
N GLN A 83 14.27 6.26 -7.07
CA GLN A 83 15.11 6.04 -5.90
C GLN A 83 16.42 6.82 -6.06
N LEU A 84 16.65 7.76 -5.14
CA LEU A 84 17.89 8.52 -5.07
C LEU A 84 18.93 7.73 -4.27
N VAL A 85 20.09 7.47 -4.87
CA VAL A 85 21.20 6.74 -4.24
C VAL A 85 22.54 7.42 -4.52
N LEU A 86 23.46 7.36 -3.56
CA LEU A 86 24.87 7.67 -3.76
C LEU A 86 25.61 6.34 -3.96
N ALA A 87 26.22 6.16 -5.11
CA ALA A 87 27.07 4.99 -5.34
C ALA A 87 28.41 5.17 -4.63
N ALA A 88 28.74 4.24 -3.72
CA ALA A 88 29.90 4.35 -2.85
C ALA A 88 31.24 4.28 -3.61
N ASP A 89 31.26 3.55 -4.72
CA ASP A 89 32.41 3.28 -5.57
C ASP A 89 32.78 4.47 -6.48
N THR A 90 31.79 5.09 -7.11
CA THR A 90 31.97 6.15 -8.10
C THR A 90 31.78 7.55 -7.53
N LYS A 91 31.19 7.66 -6.33
CA LYS A 91 30.74 8.93 -5.72
C LYS A 91 29.75 9.71 -6.59
N HIS A 92 29.10 9.05 -7.55
CA HIS A 92 28.03 9.64 -8.33
C HIS A 92 26.68 9.47 -7.65
N TYR A 93 25.84 10.50 -7.82
CA TYR A 93 24.44 10.42 -7.46
C TYR A 93 23.66 9.81 -8.62
N TYR A 94 22.88 8.79 -8.32
CA TYR A 94 21.98 8.17 -9.29
C TYR A 94 20.53 8.44 -8.90
N ARG A 95 19.73 8.77 -9.90
CA ARG A 95 18.27 8.72 -9.84
C ARG A 95 17.85 7.46 -10.58
N LYS A 96 17.66 6.37 -9.84
CA LYS A 96 17.14 5.12 -10.41
C LYS A 96 15.65 5.33 -10.69
N ARG A 97 15.23 5.29 -11.95
CA ARG A 97 13.82 5.32 -12.37
C ARG A 97 13.34 3.88 -12.46
N CYS A 98 12.77 3.40 -11.37
CA CYS A 98 12.34 2.03 -11.21
C CYS A 98 10.94 1.86 -11.79
N HIS A 99 10.79 0.96 -12.76
CA HIS A 99 9.50 0.52 -13.30
C HIS A 99 9.20 -0.82 -12.64
N PHE A 100 8.20 -0.84 -11.76
CA PHE A 100 7.87 -2.02 -10.98
C PHE A 100 6.75 -2.80 -11.66
N PHE A 101 6.93 -4.12 -11.76
CA PHE A 101 5.97 -5.04 -12.34
C PHE A 101 5.57 -6.10 -11.33
N SER A 102 4.29 -6.43 -11.32
CA SER A 102 3.81 -7.66 -10.70
C SER A 102 4.15 -8.83 -11.63
N ALA A 103 4.60 -9.95 -11.07
CA ALA A 103 5.01 -11.10 -11.87
C ALA A 103 4.75 -12.44 -11.17
N HIS A 104 4.62 -13.50 -11.97
CA HIS A 104 4.57 -14.88 -11.52
C HIS A 104 5.61 -15.74 -12.23
N LEU A 105 5.88 -16.93 -11.69
CA LEU A 105 6.78 -17.90 -12.31
C LEU A 105 6.16 -18.46 -13.59
N SER A 106 6.88 -18.40 -14.71
CA SER A 106 6.44 -19.05 -15.95
C SER A 106 6.60 -20.58 -15.88
N GLN A 107 7.50 -21.06 -15.02
CA GLN A 107 7.74 -22.47 -14.71
C GLN A 107 8.10 -22.63 -13.24
N GLU A 108 7.62 -23.69 -12.58
CA GLU A 108 7.84 -23.92 -11.14
C GLU A 108 9.29 -24.25 -10.75
N THR A 109 10.13 -24.63 -11.71
CA THR A 109 11.54 -24.99 -11.47
C THR A 109 12.45 -23.90 -12.04
N PRO A 110 13.45 -23.40 -11.26
CA PRO A 110 14.48 -22.51 -11.80
C PRO A 110 15.15 -23.13 -13.03
N SER A 111 15.29 -22.33 -14.08
CA SER A 111 16.06 -22.75 -15.25
C SER A 111 17.51 -22.96 -14.84
N ALA A 112 18.19 -23.94 -15.43
CA ALA A 112 19.64 -24.16 -15.26
C ALA A 112 20.49 -23.06 -15.96
N GLY A 113 20.03 -21.81 -15.92
CA GLY A 113 20.75 -20.63 -16.37
C GLY A 113 21.85 -20.25 -15.38
N ALA A 114 22.81 -19.45 -15.85
CA ALA A 114 23.86 -18.91 -15.00
C ALA A 114 23.23 -17.92 -14.01
N ILE A 115 23.03 -18.36 -12.77
CA ILE A 115 22.73 -17.47 -11.65
C ILE A 115 24.02 -16.74 -11.33
N GLU A 116 23.95 -15.42 -11.18
CA GLU A 116 25.04 -14.63 -10.64
C GLU A 116 25.42 -15.18 -9.27
N LEU A 117 26.66 -15.66 -9.14
CA LEU A 117 27.12 -16.37 -7.93
C LEU A 117 27.11 -15.52 -6.65
N GLU A 118 26.95 -14.20 -6.78
CA GLU A 118 26.86 -13.24 -5.68
C GLU A 118 25.43 -13.05 -5.15
N HIS A 119 24.43 -13.51 -5.90
CA HIS A 119 23.02 -13.39 -5.54
C HIS A 119 22.45 -14.74 -5.06
N GLU A 120 21.71 -14.70 -3.96
CA GLU A 120 20.95 -15.84 -3.44
C GLU A 120 19.45 -15.53 -3.50
N LEU A 121 18.67 -16.43 -4.12
CA LEU A 121 17.21 -16.38 -4.10
C LEU A 121 16.67 -16.70 -2.70
N VAL A 122 15.89 -15.78 -2.15
CA VAL A 122 15.19 -15.98 -0.87
C VAL A 122 13.70 -15.74 -1.04
N TRP A 123 12.88 -16.71 -0.63
CA TRP A 123 11.42 -16.57 -0.60
C TRP A 123 10.95 -16.11 0.78
N MET A 124 10.18 -15.02 0.83
CA MET A 124 9.65 -14.46 2.07
C MET A 124 8.15 -14.21 1.97
N LYS A 125 7.44 -14.27 3.10
CA LYS A 125 6.07 -13.73 3.14
C LYS A 125 6.11 -12.22 2.85
N PRO A 126 5.06 -11.63 2.24
CA PRO A 126 5.06 -10.21 1.87
C PRO A 126 5.51 -9.26 2.98
N ALA A 127 4.93 -9.37 4.19
CA ALA A 127 5.33 -8.53 5.33
C ALA A 127 6.82 -8.68 5.72
N GLN A 128 7.36 -9.90 5.62
CA GLN A 128 8.77 -10.15 5.87
C GLN A 128 9.65 -9.56 4.75
N ALA A 129 9.19 -9.65 3.50
CA ALA A 129 9.88 -9.06 2.36
C ALA A 129 9.93 -7.53 2.46
N ILE A 130 8.79 -6.89 2.76
CA ILE A 130 8.70 -5.45 3.00
C ILE A 130 9.64 -5.03 4.14
N ALA A 131 9.76 -5.81 5.20
CA ALA A 131 10.67 -5.51 6.32
C ALA A 131 12.16 -5.71 5.97
N ALA A 132 12.48 -6.67 5.09
CA ALA A 132 13.85 -7.03 4.73
C ALA A 132 14.46 -6.18 3.61
N LEU A 133 13.65 -5.75 2.64
CA LEU A 133 14.08 -5.00 1.45
C LEU A 133 14.87 -3.75 1.82
N ARG A 134 15.98 -3.47 1.14
CA ARG A 134 16.82 -2.32 1.48
C ARG A 134 16.17 -0.99 1.13
N LEU A 135 15.58 -0.89 -0.06
CA LEU A 135 15.16 0.39 -0.64
C LEU A 135 13.69 0.68 -0.37
N ASP A 136 13.37 1.90 0.05
CA ASP A 136 11.99 2.30 0.35
C ASP A 136 11.07 2.18 -0.87
N SER A 137 11.59 2.44 -2.08
CA SER A 137 10.85 2.23 -3.33
C SER A 137 10.45 0.77 -3.56
N GLU A 138 11.32 -0.19 -3.23
CA GLU A 138 11.02 -1.61 -3.34
C GLU A 138 10.00 -2.04 -2.29
N ARG A 139 10.14 -1.57 -1.04
CA ARG A 139 9.16 -1.81 0.04
C ARG A 139 7.77 -1.33 -0.36
N TRP A 140 7.70 -0.12 -0.91
CA TRP A 140 6.48 0.47 -1.42
C TRP A 140 5.91 -0.34 -2.59
N ALA A 141 6.73 -0.75 -3.55
CA ALA A 141 6.28 -1.52 -4.71
C ALA A 141 5.64 -2.85 -4.29
N VAL A 142 6.23 -3.57 -3.32
CA VAL A 142 5.61 -4.80 -2.80
C VAL A 142 4.25 -4.49 -2.17
N ALA A 143 4.15 -3.48 -1.29
CA ALA A 143 2.87 -3.10 -0.67
C ALA A 143 1.80 -2.72 -1.70
N GLN A 144 2.14 -1.90 -2.70
CA GLN A 144 1.24 -1.52 -3.78
C GLN A 144 0.81 -2.73 -4.61
N GLU A 145 1.72 -3.68 -4.86
CA GLU A 145 1.39 -4.91 -5.59
C GLU A 145 0.29 -5.70 -4.89
N ARG A 146 0.38 -5.84 -3.55
CA ARG A 146 -0.63 -6.55 -2.75
C ARG A 146 -2.01 -5.93 -2.92
N GLN A 147 -2.07 -4.61 -2.78
CA GLN A 147 -3.31 -3.84 -2.88
C GLN A 147 -3.89 -3.92 -4.30
N MET A 148 -3.06 -3.74 -5.33
CA MET A 148 -3.51 -3.80 -6.73
C MET A 148 -3.97 -5.20 -7.11
N ARG A 149 -3.28 -6.25 -6.65
CA ARG A 149 -3.71 -7.63 -6.90
C ARG A 149 -5.07 -7.91 -6.27
N PHE A 150 -5.30 -7.42 -5.05
CA PHE A 150 -6.60 -7.55 -4.37
C PHE A 150 -7.71 -6.77 -5.09
N TRP A 151 -7.44 -5.53 -5.49
CA TRP A 151 -8.36 -4.71 -6.28
C TRP A 151 -8.74 -5.37 -7.61
N ARG A 152 -7.76 -5.93 -8.33
CA ARG A 152 -8.01 -6.64 -9.59
C ARG A 152 -8.83 -7.91 -9.37
N ALA A 153 -8.63 -8.62 -8.25
CA ALA A 153 -9.45 -9.78 -7.90
C ALA A 153 -10.92 -9.37 -7.64
N PHE A 154 -11.14 -8.24 -6.98
CA PHE A 154 -12.47 -7.66 -6.81
C PHE A 154 -13.13 -7.31 -8.15
N LEU A 155 -12.44 -6.57 -9.03
CA LEU A 155 -12.97 -6.24 -10.36
C LEU A 155 -13.25 -7.50 -11.21
N ALA A 156 -12.47 -8.56 -11.05
CA ALA A 156 -12.69 -9.83 -11.74
C ALA A 156 -13.84 -10.67 -11.14
N SER A 157 -14.27 -10.39 -9.90
CA SER A 157 -15.32 -11.15 -9.22
C SER A 157 -16.73 -10.88 -9.76
N ASP A 158 -16.96 -9.69 -10.31
CA ASP A 158 -18.23 -9.29 -10.92
C ASP A 158 -18.01 -8.31 -12.09
N ALA A 159 -18.22 -8.80 -13.31
CA ALA A 159 -18.05 -8.02 -14.53
C ALA A 159 -19.04 -6.86 -14.67
N ALA A 160 -20.24 -6.94 -14.06
CA ALA A 160 -21.21 -5.85 -14.07
C ALA A 160 -20.79 -4.74 -13.10
N LEU A 161 -20.22 -5.10 -11.95
CA LEU A 161 -19.64 -4.16 -10.99
C LEU A 161 -18.45 -3.41 -11.60
N ALA A 162 -17.56 -4.12 -12.29
CA ALA A 162 -16.38 -3.53 -12.93
C ALA A 162 -16.69 -2.43 -13.97
N LEU A 163 -17.92 -2.39 -14.52
CA LEU A 163 -18.36 -1.34 -15.44
C LEU A 163 -18.74 -0.03 -14.74
N HIS A 164 -19.04 -0.08 -13.44
CA HIS A 164 -19.57 1.04 -12.66
C HIS A 164 -18.59 1.55 -11.60
N VAL A 165 -17.44 0.90 -11.49
CA VAL A 165 -16.38 1.23 -10.53
C VAL A 165 -15.18 1.82 -11.29
N PRO A 166 -14.47 2.84 -10.74
CA PRO A 166 -13.28 3.38 -11.36
C PRO A 166 -12.23 2.29 -11.65
N ALA A 167 -11.54 2.40 -12.79
CA ALA A 167 -10.43 1.48 -13.10
C ALA A 167 -9.25 1.68 -12.15
N GLN A 168 -9.06 2.91 -11.66
CA GLN A 168 -8.02 3.24 -10.69
C GLN A 168 -8.35 2.63 -9.32
N MET A 169 -7.33 2.03 -8.70
CA MET A 169 -7.44 1.50 -7.35
C MET A 169 -7.75 2.63 -6.37
N PRO A 170 -8.71 2.44 -5.44
CA PRO A 170 -9.00 3.42 -4.40
C PRO A 170 -7.90 3.47 -3.34
N ASP A 171 -8.07 4.36 -2.37
CA ASP A 171 -7.19 4.43 -1.21
C ASP A 171 -7.27 3.14 -0.37
N ALA A 172 -6.13 2.83 0.25
CA ALA A 172 -5.95 1.65 1.07
C ALA A 172 -5.32 2.04 2.41
N TYR A 173 -5.94 1.66 3.51
CA TYR A 173 -5.46 2.01 4.84
C TYR A 173 -5.89 1.02 5.92
N GLY A 174 -5.13 0.99 7.02
CA GLY A 174 -5.51 0.28 8.24
C GLY A 174 -6.24 1.22 9.19
N PHE A 175 -7.27 0.72 9.87
CA PHE A 175 -8.01 1.53 10.85
C PHE A 175 -7.18 1.82 12.10
N GLY A 176 -7.31 3.04 12.64
CA GLY A 176 -6.60 3.45 13.85
C GLY A 176 -5.23 4.07 13.58
N ASP A 177 -4.41 4.20 14.64
CA ASP A 177 -3.12 4.91 14.60
C ASP A 177 -1.90 3.98 14.77
N GLY A 178 -2.05 2.67 14.56
CA GLY A 178 -0.94 1.72 14.56
C GLY A 178 -1.33 0.28 14.20
N PRO A 179 -0.33 -0.61 13.97
CA PRO A 179 -0.54 -1.97 13.47
C PRO A 179 -1.53 -2.81 14.27
N GLN A 180 -1.40 -2.81 15.60
CA GLN A 180 -2.30 -3.58 16.46
C GLN A 180 -3.76 -3.10 16.33
N MET A 181 -3.97 -1.79 16.23
CA MET A 181 -5.32 -1.24 16.08
C MET A 181 -5.87 -1.56 14.68
N ALA A 182 -5.02 -1.55 13.65
CA ALA A 182 -5.41 -1.95 12.30
C ALA A 182 -5.84 -3.43 12.25
N ASP A 183 -5.14 -4.33 12.94
CA ASP A 183 -5.57 -5.73 13.08
C ASP A 183 -6.92 -5.85 13.79
N GLU A 184 -7.07 -5.18 14.95
CA GLU A 184 -8.27 -5.25 15.78
C GLU A 184 -9.50 -4.67 15.06
N LEU A 185 -9.39 -3.45 14.54
CA LEU A 185 -10.48 -2.73 13.89
C LEU A 185 -10.76 -3.26 12.48
N GLY A 186 -9.72 -3.61 11.72
CA GLY A 186 -9.85 -4.25 10.41
C GLY A 186 -10.60 -5.57 10.51
N LYS A 187 -10.35 -6.37 11.57
CA LYS A 187 -11.14 -7.58 11.84
C LYS A 187 -12.61 -7.29 12.13
N LEU A 188 -12.92 -6.22 12.87
CA LEU A 188 -14.32 -5.84 13.13
C LEU A 188 -15.04 -5.45 11.83
N VAL A 189 -14.35 -4.78 10.90
CA VAL A 189 -14.90 -4.49 9.57
C VAL A 189 -15.09 -5.78 8.77
N TYR A 190 -14.06 -6.63 8.71
CA TYR A 190 -14.11 -7.91 8.02
C TYR A 190 -15.27 -8.79 8.53
N ASP A 191 -15.52 -8.84 9.83
CA ASP A 191 -16.60 -9.64 10.42
C ASP A 191 -17.99 -8.96 10.29
N GLY A 192 -18.06 -7.73 9.78
CA GLY A 192 -19.31 -6.96 9.62
C GLY A 192 -19.86 -6.40 10.94
N VAL A 193 -19.02 -6.31 11.98
CA VAL A 193 -19.38 -5.74 13.28
C VAL A 193 -19.23 -4.21 13.28
N LYS A 194 -18.13 -3.72 12.69
CA LYS A 194 -17.89 -2.30 12.42
C LYS A 194 -18.38 -1.99 11.00
N THR A 195 -19.39 -1.12 10.92
CA THR A 195 -20.03 -0.68 9.67
C THR A 195 -20.12 0.85 9.59
N ALA A 196 -19.35 1.54 10.44
CA ALA A 196 -19.26 2.98 10.48
C ALA A 196 -17.88 3.42 10.98
N THR A 197 -17.46 4.61 10.58
CA THR A 197 -16.20 5.25 11.00
C THR A 197 -16.37 6.77 11.04
N CYS A 198 -15.47 7.47 11.73
CA CYS A 198 -15.41 8.92 11.62
C CYS A 198 -13.99 9.50 11.70
N GLY A 199 -13.78 10.56 10.91
CA GLY A 199 -12.59 11.42 10.96
C GLY A 199 -12.95 12.84 11.39
N ALA A 200 -11.98 13.62 11.88
CA ALA A 200 -12.22 15.04 12.15
C ALA A 200 -12.21 15.82 10.83
N LEU A 201 -13.25 16.60 10.55
CA LEU A 201 -13.31 17.44 9.34
C LEU A 201 -12.09 18.37 9.22
N TRP A 202 -11.54 18.81 10.35
CA TRP A 202 -10.33 19.63 10.40
C TRP A 202 -9.09 18.96 9.81
N GLU A 203 -9.00 17.63 9.82
CA GLU A 203 -7.88 16.90 9.23
C GLU A 203 -7.97 16.97 7.70
N TYR A 204 -9.15 16.68 7.12
CA TYR A 204 -9.40 16.86 5.68
C TYR A 204 -9.11 18.30 5.22
N GLU A 205 -9.56 19.31 5.97
CA GLU A 205 -9.30 20.72 5.65
C GLU A 205 -7.81 21.08 5.71
N TYR A 206 -7.07 20.51 6.65
CA TYR A 206 -5.64 20.76 6.82
C TYR A 206 -4.80 20.07 5.73
N GLU A 207 -5.16 18.84 5.38
CA GLU A 207 -4.47 18.01 4.39
C GLU A 207 -4.87 18.40 2.96
N GLY A 208 -5.97 19.14 2.80
CA GLY A 208 -6.51 19.54 1.49
C GLY A 208 -7.19 18.38 0.77
N GLU A 209 -7.65 17.38 1.52
CA GLU A 209 -8.27 16.17 1.02
C GLU A 209 -9.76 16.39 0.73
N ALA A 210 -10.28 15.67 -0.27
CA ALA A 210 -11.70 15.67 -0.55
C ALA A 210 -12.45 14.89 0.55
N LEU A 211 -13.68 15.30 0.82
CA LEU A 211 -14.54 14.53 1.72
C LEU A 211 -15.02 13.25 1.02
N PRO A 212 -15.17 12.14 1.77
CA PRO A 212 -15.73 10.91 1.25
C PRO A 212 -17.15 11.13 0.73
N CYS A 213 -17.50 10.38 -0.31
CA CYS A 213 -18.80 10.41 -0.97
C CYS A 213 -19.48 9.03 -0.91
N VAL A 214 -20.81 9.04 -0.94
CA VAL A 214 -21.58 7.80 -1.09
C VAL A 214 -21.22 7.13 -2.41
N GLY A 215 -20.90 5.84 -2.36
CA GLY A 215 -20.42 5.03 -3.47
C GLY A 215 -18.91 4.91 -3.57
N ASP A 216 -18.14 5.68 -2.79
CA ASP A 216 -16.69 5.51 -2.72
C ASP A 216 -16.36 4.12 -2.15
N LEU A 217 -15.32 3.51 -2.72
CA LEU A 217 -14.80 2.22 -2.30
C LEU A 217 -13.47 2.43 -1.61
N GLU A 218 -13.18 1.65 -0.56
CA GLU A 218 -11.92 1.73 0.18
C GLU A 218 -11.40 0.34 0.52
N ILE A 219 -10.07 0.15 0.44
CA ILE A 219 -9.41 -1.10 0.79
C ILE A 219 -8.96 -1.05 2.25
N VAL A 220 -9.44 -2.00 3.06
CA VAL A 220 -9.03 -2.13 4.46
C VAL A 220 -7.78 -3.01 4.54
N LEU A 221 -6.75 -2.50 5.21
CA LEU A 221 -5.51 -3.21 5.47
C LEU A 221 -5.44 -3.71 6.93
N ASP A 222 -4.76 -4.83 7.14
CA ASP A 222 -4.36 -5.29 8.48
C ASP A 222 -3.13 -4.52 9.00
N GLY A 223 -2.66 -4.86 10.20
CA GLY A 223 -1.48 -4.26 10.82
C GLY A 223 -0.16 -4.57 10.12
N ALA A 224 -0.14 -5.58 9.24
CA ALA A 224 0.99 -5.91 8.38
C ALA A 224 0.91 -5.23 7.00
N GLY A 225 -0.19 -4.52 6.71
CA GLY A 225 -0.43 -3.86 5.43
C GLY A 225 -1.01 -4.78 4.35
N GLU A 226 -1.47 -5.99 4.70
CA GLU A 226 -2.15 -6.88 3.75
C GLU A 226 -3.64 -6.51 3.62
N PRO A 227 -4.23 -6.56 2.41
CA PRO A 227 -5.65 -6.32 2.22
C PRO A 227 -6.55 -7.36 2.91
N LEU A 228 -7.51 -6.89 3.69
CA LEU A 228 -8.54 -7.70 4.37
C LEU A 228 -9.85 -7.74 3.59
N CYS A 229 -10.37 -6.57 3.24
CA CYS A 229 -11.67 -6.42 2.59
C CYS A 229 -11.78 -5.08 1.87
N ILE A 230 -12.81 -4.95 1.03
CA ILE A 230 -13.21 -3.70 0.40
C ILE A 230 -14.61 -3.37 0.90
N TYR A 231 -14.83 -2.12 1.28
CA TYR A 231 -16.18 -1.64 1.57
C TYR A 231 -16.58 -0.50 0.64
N GLU A 232 -17.89 -0.29 0.56
CA GLU A 232 -18.54 0.82 -0.13
C GLU A 232 -19.20 1.74 0.90
N ILE A 233 -18.96 3.05 0.79
CA ILE A 233 -19.61 4.07 1.61
C ILE A 233 -21.06 4.23 1.19
N THR A 234 -21.97 4.17 2.16
CA THR A 234 -23.43 4.17 1.96
C THR A 234 -24.13 5.42 2.49
N ASP A 235 -23.51 6.13 3.44
CA ASP A 235 -24.00 7.39 4.01
C ASP A 235 -22.82 8.21 4.53
N VAL A 236 -22.85 9.53 4.32
CA VAL A 236 -21.86 10.48 4.83
C VAL A 236 -22.58 11.67 5.45
N GLN A 237 -22.25 11.98 6.71
CA GLN A 237 -22.85 13.10 7.43
C GLN A 237 -21.81 13.83 8.27
N ILE A 238 -21.82 15.16 8.25
CA ILE A 238 -20.99 15.95 9.16
C ILE A 238 -21.78 16.25 10.43
N LYS A 239 -21.27 15.81 11.59
CA LYS A 239 -21.93 16.03 12.89
C LYS A 239 -20.92 16.51 13.95
N PRO A 240 -21.34 17.39 14.87
CA PRO A 240 -20.54 17.69 16.05
C PRO A 240 -20.33 16.42 16.90
N TYR A 241 -19.13 16.24 17.46
CA TYR A 241 -18.80 15.11 18.34
C TYR A 241 -19.83 14.85 19.45
N ASN A 242 -20.34 15.89 20.10
CA ASN A 242 -21.34 15.75 21.18
C ASN A 242 -22.75 15.37 20.69
N GLN A 243 -23.00 15.42 19.38
CA GLN A 243 -24.28 15.05 18.75
C GLN A 243 -24.24 13.67 18.07
N VAL A 244 -23.12 12.94 18.18
CA VAL A 244 -23.06 11.54 17.74
C VAL A 244 -24.04 10.70 18.56
N ALA A 245 -24.90 9.95 17.85
CA ALA A 245 -25.96 9.14 18.45
C ALA A 245 -25.45 7.75 18.86
N ALA A 246 -26.09 7.13 19.85
CA ALA A 246 -25.74 5.79 20.32
C ALA A 246 -25.83 4.72 19.20
N ALA A 247 -26.75 4.88 18.25
CA ALA A 247 -26.85 3.98 17.09
C ALA A 247 -25.58 4.02 16.21
N PHE A 248 -24.97 5.20 16.04
CA PHE A 248 -23.73 5.34 15.29
C PHE A 248 -22.55 4.72 16.05
N ALA A 249 -22.42 5.03 17.35
CA ALA A 249 -21.40 4.41 18.20
C ALA A 249 -21.51 2.87 18.22
N HIS A 250 -22.74 2.34 18.20
CA HIS A 250 -22.97 0.90 18.09
C HIS A 250 -22.52 0.34 16.73
N ALA A 251 -22.79 1.06 15.63
CA ALA A 251 -22.37 0.70 14.28
C ALA A 251 -20.85 0.78 14.09
N GLU A 252 -20.14 1.66 14.80
CA GLU A 252 -18.67 1.65 14.84
C GLU A 252 -18.11 0.37 15.46
N GLY A 253 -18.90 -0.38 16.22
CA GLY A 253 -18.61 -1.78 16.56
C GLY A 253 -17.49 -2.00 17.60
N GLU A 254 -16.88 -0.93 18.09
CA GLU A 254 -15.73 -0.98 19.00
C GLU A 254 -16.10 -1.14 20.48
N GLY A 255 -15.19 -1.70 21.26
CA GLY A 255 -15.32 -1.84 22.71
C GLY A 255 -16.59 -2.59 23.14
N ASP A 256 -17.35 -1.99 24.05
CA ASP A 256 -18.66 -2.52 24.49
C ASP A 256 -19.84 -2.02 23.63
N ARG A 257 -19.56 -1.31 22.53
CA ARG A 257 -20.52 -0.74 21.59
C ARG A 257 -21.49 0.27 22.22
N THR A 258 -21.09 0.88 23.33
CA THR A 258 -21.84 1.97 23.98
C THR A 258 -21.35 3.35 23.54
N LEU A 259 -22.23 4.34 23.62
CA LEU A 259 -21.87 5.74 23.33
C LEU A 259 -20.83 6.29 24.33
N ASP A 260 -20.87 5.85 25.58
CA ASP A 260 -19.93 6.32 26.61
C ASP A 260 -18.52 5.80 26.38
N TRP A 261 -18.37 4.53 25.97
CA TRP A 261 -17.08 3.99 25.54
C TRP A 261 -16.58 4.71 24.30
N TRP A 262 -17.45 4.86 23.28
CA TRP A 262 -17.12 5.54 22.02
C TRP A 262 -16.58 6.94 22.27
N ARG A 263 -17.26 7.73 23.11
CA ARG A 263 -16.82 9.07 23.49
C ARG A 263 -15.43 9.06 24.12
N GLN A 264 -15.19 8.18 25.09
CA GLN A 264 -13.89 8.12 25.75
C GLN A 264 -12.77 7.70 24.80
N ALA A 265 -13.01 6.71 23.94
CA ALA A 265 -12.04 6.22 22.97
C ALA A 265 -11.70 7.30 21.94
N HIS A 266 -12.70 7.91 21.32
CA HIS A 266 -12.53 8.96 20.31
C HIS A 266 -11.89 10.22 20.90
N TRP A 267 -12.27 10.62 22.12
CA TRP A 267 -11.61 11.76 22.78
C TRP A 267 -10.11 11.51 22.99
N ARG A 268 -9.73 10.29 23.39
CA ARG A 268 -8.33 9.89 23.52
C ARG A 268 -7.61 9.86 22.17
N PHE A 269 -8.26 9.35 21.13
CA PHE A 269 -7.71 9.34 19.77
C PHE A 269 -7.44 10.77 19.27
N PHE A 270 -8.46 11.63 19.27
CA PHE A 270 -8.34 13.01 18.81
C PHE A 270 -7.41 13.87 19.68
N SER A 271 -7.23 13.52 20.95
CA SER A 271 -6.21 14.15 21.81
C SER A 271 -4.77 13.83 21.36
N ARG A 272 -4.54 12.70 20.67
CA ARG A 272 -3.23 12.32 20.11
C ARG A 272 -3.02 12.89 18.70
N THR A 273 -4.05 12.88 17.86
CA THR A 273 -3.91 13.21 16.43
C THR A 273 -4.02 14.71 16.15
N LEU A 274 -5.03 15.40 16.69
CA LEU A 274 -5.30 16.82 16.38
C LEU A 274 -4.16 17.81 16.69
N PRO A 275 -3.26 17.59 17.67
CA PRO A 275 -2.12 18.48 17.88
C PRO A 275 -1.22 18.62 16.64
N ARG A 276 -1.16 17.61 15.75
CA ARG A 276 -0.38 17.65 14.50
C ARG A 276 -0.80 18.77 13.56
N ILE A 277 -2.08 19.15 13.61
CA ILE A 277 -2.68 20.22 12.81
C ILE A 277 -2.95 21.49 13.63
N GLY A 278 -2.35 21.61 14.82
CA GLY A 278 -2.54 22.76 15.71
C GLY A 278 -3.94 22.87 16.32
N ARG A 279 -4.69 21.77 16.42
CA ARG A 279 -6.04 21.70 16.99
C ARG A 279 -6.04 20.91 18.31
N GLN A 280 -7.11 21.05 19.08
CA GLN A 280 -7.40 20.25 20.27
C GLN A 280 -8.85 19.75 20.19
N PRO A 281 -9.16 18.57 20.78
CA PRO A 281 -10.51 18.05 20.77
C PRO A 281 -11.48 19.00 21.48
N SER A 282 -12.68 19.12 20.91
CA SER A 282 -13.76 19.95 21.44
C SER A 282 -15.06 19.17 21.37
N ALA A 283 -15.99 19.42 22.30
CA ALA A 283 -17.32 18.84 22.26
C ALA A 283 -18.06 19.15 20.96
N THR A 284 -17.74 20.27 20.31
CA THR A 284 -18.35 20.71 19.05
C THR A 284 -17.44 20.48 17.84
N MET A 285 -16.36 19.70 17.95
CA MET A 285 -15.51 19.42 16.79
C MET A 285 -16.34 18.68 15.72
N PRO A 286 -16.31 19.15 14.45
CA PRO A 286 -17.03 18.51 13.37
C PRO A 286 -16.36 17.19 12.99
N LEU A 287 -17.15 16.12 12.99
CA LEU A 287 -16.74 14.81 12.52
C LEU A 287 -17.42 14.50 11.20
N VAL A 288 -16.65 13.96 10.26
CA VAL A 288 -17.15 13.32 9.06
C VAL A 288 -17.51 11.90 9.46
N CYS A 289 -18.80 11.61 9.59
CA CYS A 289 -19.33 10.31 9.96
C CYS A 289 -19.74 9.53 8.71
N GLU A 290 -19.20 8.34 8.56
CA GLU A 290 -19.46 7.45 7.43
C GLU A 290 -20.16 6.19 7.89
N GLN A 291 -21.09 5.68 7.09
CA GLN A 291 -21.57 4.30 7.19
C GLN A 291 -21.22 3.56 5.92
N PHE A 292 -20.82 2.31 6.04
CA PHE A 292 -20.35 1.51 4.91
C PHE A 292 -20.80 0.05 5.02
N ARG A 293 -20.65 -0.67 3.91
CA ARG A 293 -20.86 -2.12 3.83
C ARG A 293 -19.70 -2.79 3.14
N VAL A 294 -19.25 -3.93 3.65
CA VAL A 294 -18.24 -4.75 2.97
C VAL A 294 -18.82 -5.35 1.69
N VAL A 295 -18.10 -5.20 0.59
CA VAL A 295 -18.48 -5.70 -0.74
C VAL A 295 -17.54 -6.80 -1.25
N PHE A 296 -16.34 -6.92 -0.69
CA PHE A 296 -15.37 -7.96 -1.05
C PHE A 296 -14.47 -8.32 0.12
N LYS A 297 -14.03 -9.57 0.21
CA LYS A 297 -13.18 -10.08 1.29
C LYS A 297 -12.07 -10.95 0.71
N ALA A 298 -10.90 -10.93 1.36
CA ALA A 298 -9.81 -11.87 1.13
C ALA A 298 -10.19 -13.30 1.52
#